data_AF-A0A7V9MA91-F1
#
_entry.id   AF-A0A7V9MA91-F1
#
_cell.length_a   1.000
_cell.length_b   1.000
_cell.length_c   1.000
_cell.angle_alpha   90.00
_cell.angle_beta   90.00
_cell.angle_gamma   90.00
#
_symmetry.space_group_name_H-M   'P 1'
#
loop_
_entity.id
_entity.type
_entity.pdbx_description
1 polymer ?
#
loop_
_entity_poly.entity_id
_entity_poly.type
_entity_poly.pdbx_seq_one_letter_code
_entity_poly.pdbx_strand_id
1 'polypeptide(L)' 'MTRLEVRSWSVPYRVWLPWASYFNHGVAVHAGVIPGYPASHGCIRVPALFAAAIYRRMPVGTAVIVL' A
#
# COMPACT_ATOMS: atom_id res chain seq x y z
N MET A 1 3.58 -9.42 -4.31
CA MET A 1 2.82 -9.12 -3.08
C MET A 1 3.12 -10.21 -2.09
N THR A 2 3.38 -9.85 -0.85
CA THR A 2 3.83 -10.75 0.21
C THR A 2 2.81 -10.85 1.34
N ARG A 3 2.00 -9.81 1.56
CA ARG A 3 0.99 -9.76 2.63
C ARG A 3 -0.10 -8.75 2.30
N LEU A 4 -1.34 -9.06 2.65
CA LEU A 4 -2.51 -8.21 2.42
C LEU A 4 -3.19 -7.91 3.77
N GLU A 5 -3.35 -6.63 4.12
CA GLU A 5 -4.07 -6.21 5.32
C GLU A 5 -5.11 -5.11 5.00
N VAL A 6 -6.39 -5.35 5.31
CA VAL A 6 -7.46 -4.34 5.11
C VAL A 6 -7.18 -3.07 5.90
N ARG A 7 -6.60 -3.21 7.10
CA ARG A 7 -6.28 -2.12 7.99
C ARG A 7 -4.98 -2.42 8.72
N SER A 8 -3.88 -1.81 8.27
CA SER A 8 -2.55 -2.03 8.85
C SER A 8 -2.09 -0.84 9.69
N TRP A 9 -1.51 -1.09 10.85
CA TRP A 9 -0.90 -0.03 11.67
C TRP A 9 0.58 0.11 11.35
N SER A 10 0.99 1.28 10.86
CA SER A 10 2.40 1.60 10.71
C SER A 10 2.99 1.95 12.08
N VAL A 11 3.80 1.04 12.64
CA VAL A 11 4.53 1.29 13.90
C VAL A 11 5.45 2.52 13.82
N PRO A 12 6.33 2.69 12.81
CA PRO A 12 7.28 3.81 12.79
C PRO A 12 6.58 5.16 12.60
N TYR A 13 5.54 5.22 11.76
CA TYR A 13 4.87 6.47 11.40
C TYR A 13 3.57 6.73 12.17
N ARG A 14 3.17 5.79 13.04
CA ARG A 14 1.97 5.84 13.89
C ARG A 14 0.73 6.27 13.11
N VAL A 15 0.50 5.61 11.98
CA VAL A 15 -0.61 5.91 11.06
C VAL A 15 -1.23 4.63 10.52
N TRP A 16 -2.53 4.66 10.29
CA TRP A 16 -3.24 3.58 9.62
C TRP A 16 -2.95 3.60 8.12
N LEU A 17 -2.71 2.43 7.54
CA LEU A 17 -2.57 2.16 6.12
C LEU A 17 -3.77 1.30 5.68
N PRO A 18 -4.86 1.90 5.20
CA PRO A 18 -6.02 1.15 4.72
C PRO A 18 -5.70 0.47 3.39
N TRP A 19 -6.20 -0.75 3.22
CA TRP A 19 -6.00 -1.58 2.02
C TRP A 19 -4.52 -1.80 1.69
N ALA A 20 -3.72 -2.16 2.69
CA ALA A 20 -2.28 -2.32 2.54
C ALA A 20 -1.94 -3.64 1.82
N SER A 21 -1.41 -3.52 0.61
CA SER A 21 -0.86 -4.61 -0.20
C SER A 21 0.67 -4.56 -0.18
N TYR A 22 1.28 -5.27 0.76
CA TYR A 22 2.74 -5.33 0.93
C TYR A 22 3.40 -6.11 -0.21
N PHE A 23 4.56 -5.65 -0.64
CA PHE A 23 5.32 -6.34 -1.69
C PHE A 23 6.84 -6.37 -1.48
N ASN A 24 7.41 -5.52 -0.61
CA ASN A 24 8.85 -5.52 -0.34
C ASN A 24 9.15 -5.03 1.09
N HIS A 25 9.59 -5.89 2.01
CA HIS A 25 10.09 -5.53 3.35
C HIS A 25 9.40 -4.34 4.08
N GLY A 26 8.07 -4.31 4.12
CA GLY A 26 7.30 -3.22 4.77
C GLY A 26 6.82 -2.10 3.85
N VAL A 27 7.22 -2.13 2.57
CA VAL A 27 6.67 -1.30 1.49
C VAL A 27 5.38 -1.93 0.98
N ALA A 28 4.34 -1.09 0.86
CA ALA A 28 3.01 -1.49 0.39
C ALA A 28 2.41 -0.45 -0.57
N VAL A 29 1.45 -0.92 -1.38
CA VAL A 29 0.43 -0.06 -1.96
C VAL A 29 -0.67 0.12 -0.91
N HIS A 30 -1.12 1.35 -0.63
CA HIS A 30 -2.20 1.58 0.32
C HIS A 30 -2.95 2.89 0.04
N ALA A 31 -4.12 3.07 0.66
CA ALA A 31 -4.89 4.30 0.57
C ALA A 31 -4.21 5.44 1.32
N GLY A 32 -4.21 6.64 0.74
CA GLY A 32 -3.71 7.85 1.39
C GLY A 32 -3.96 9.12 0.57
N VAL A 33 -3.68 10.28 1.17
CA VAL A 33 -3.74 11.58 0.48
C VAL A 33 -2.64 11.66 -0.59
N ILE A 34 -2.95 12.20 -1.77
CA ILE A 34 -2.00 12.36 -2.88
C ILE A 34 -1.81 13.87 -3.13
N PRO A 35 -0.70 14.45 -2.70
CA PRO A 35 -0.51 15.90 -2.74
C PRO A 35 0.09 16.40 -4.07
N GLY A 36 0.22 15.53 -5.08
CA GLY A 36 0.80 15.89 -6.39
C GLY A 36 2.33 15.86 -6.47
N TYR A 37 3.02 15.51 -5.37
CA TYR A 37 4.47 15.31 -5.31
C TYR A 37 4.84 14.07 -4.48
N PRO A 38 6.06 13.51 -4.62
CA PRO A 38 6.52 12.40 -3.79
C PRO A 38 6.51 12.77 -2.30
N ALA A 39 5.70 12.07 -1.50
CA ALA A 39 5.51 12.38 -0.09
C ALA A 39 5.17 11.12 0.73
N SER A 40 5.90 10.05 0.48
CA SER A 40 5.85 8.81 1.26
C SER A 40 7.26 8.40 1.67
N HIS A 41 7.36 7.47 2.63
CA HIS A 41 8.63 6.88 3.05
C HIS A 41 8.91 5.56 2.29
N GLY A 42 8.57 5.52 1.00
CA GLY A 42 8.75 4.36 0.11
C GLY A 42 7.46 3.65 -0.29
N CYS A 43 6.40 3.72 0.53
CA CYS A 43 5.09 3.15 0.15
C CYS A 43 4.45 3.90 -1.03
N ILE A 44 3.61 3.21 -1.79
CA ILE A 44 2.88 3.77 -2.92
C ILE A 44 1.48 4.17 -2.45
N ARG A 45 1.22 5.48 -2.35
CA ARG A 45 -0.09 6.00 -1.99
C ARG A 45 -0.97 6.11 -3.23
N VAL A 46 -2.17 5.58 -3.15
CA VAL A 46 -3.18 5.65 -4.21
C VAL A 46 -4.55 6.06 -3.65
N PRO A 47 -5.51 6.52 -4.48
CA PRO A 47 -6.85 6.86 -3.99
C PRO A 47 -7.54 5.64 -3.38
N ALA A 48 -8.38 5.85 -2.36
CA ALA A 48 -8.93 4.77 -1.55
C ALA A 48 -9.68 3.69 -2.35
N LEU A 49 -10.48 4.10 -3.35
CA LEU A 49 -11.20 3.15 -4.22
C LEU A 49 -10.24 2.29 -5.05
N PHE A 50 -9.12 2.87 -5.50
CA PHE A 50 -8.12 2.14 -6.26
C PHE A 50 -7.30 1.21 -5.36
N ALA A 51 -6.96 1.63 -4.14
CA ALA A 51 -6.31 0.78 -3.15
C ALA A 51 -7.16 -0.47 -2.83
N ALA A 52 -8.47 -0.28 -2.61
CA ALA A 52 -9.41 -1.38 -2.37
C ALA A 52 -9.53 -2.32 -3.58
N ALA A 53 -9.52 -1.76 -4.79
CA ALA A 53 -9.54 -2.52 -6.04
C ALA A 53 -8.29 -3.41 -6.19
N ILE A 54 -7.11 -2.86 -5.90
CA ILE A 54 -5.83 -3.59 -5.91
C ILE A 54 -5.86 -4.71 -4.86
N TYR A 55 -6.19 -4.37 -3.62
CA TYR A 55 -6.28 -5.32 -2.51
C TYR A 55 -7.15 -6.54 -2.85
N ARG A 56 -8.30 -6.33 -3.50
CA ARG A 56 -9.25 -7.40 -3.85
C ARG A 56 -8.84 -8.23 -5.06
N ARG A 57 -8.08 -7.66 -6.00
CA ARG A 57 -7.78 -8.31 -7.29
C ARG A 57 -6.38 -8.88 -7.40
N MET A 58 -5.45 -8.47 -6.53
CA MET A 58 -4.06 -8.89 -6.55
C MET A 58 -3.76 -9.75 -5.32
N PRO A 59 -3.79 -11.09 -5.43
CA PRO A 59 -3.48 -11.97 -4.32
C PRO A 59 -2.00 -11.93 -3.91
N VAL A 60 -1.68 -12.54 -2.76
CA VAL A 60 -0.30 -12.83 -2.37
C VAL A 60 0.37 -13.67 -3.47
N GLY A 61 1.62 -13.35 -3.81
CA GLY A 61 2.35 -13.94 -4.93
C GLY A 61 2.34 -13.10 -6.22
N THR A 62 1.41 -12.16 -6.40
CA THR A 62 1.39 -11.28 -7.60
C THR A 62 2.68 -10.47 -7.71
N ALA A 63 3.41 -10.57 -8.83
CA ALA A 63 4.63 -9.79 -9.03
C ALA A 63 4.35 -8.28 -9.01
N VAL A 64 5.25 -7.51 -8.37
CA VAL A 64 5.24 -6.05 -8.41
C VAL A 64 6.57 -5.61 -8.96
N ILE A 65 6.53 -4.94 -10.12
CA ILE A 65 7.71 -4.41 -10.80
C ILE A 65 7.72 -2.90 -10.56
N VAL A 66 8.83 -2.40 -10.02
CA VAL A 66 9.08 -0.96 -9.83
C VAL A 66 10.24 -0.61 -10.76
N LEU A 67 10.04 0.39 -11.63
CA LEU A 67 10.99 0.82 -12.66
C LEU A 67 11.55 2.20 -12.32
#